data_AF-A0A0S2W311-F1
#
_entry.id   AF-A0A0S2W311-F1
#
_cell.length_a   1.000
_cell.length_b   1.000
_cell.length_c   1.000
_cell.angle_alpha   90.00
_cell.angle_beta   90.00
_cell.angle_gamma   90.00
#
_symmetry.space_group_name_H-M   'P 1'
#
loop_
_entity.id
_entity.type
_entity.pdbx_description
1 polymer ?
#
loop_
_entity_poly.entity_id
_entity_poly.type
_entity_poly.pdbx_seq_one_letter_code
_entity_poly.pdbx_strand_id
1 'polypeptide(L)'
;MNDQERITDLILTEKKMTGNYDTFASECVNVKLRDDFLRILHEEHMIQSDLFQKAQSKGWYQVEPAAASKVQQAAAKFQNQKPQ
;
A
#
# COMPACT_ATOMS: atom_id res chain seq x y z
N MET A 1 -20.38 -8.17 12.80
CA MET A 1 -19.39 -8.18 11.71
C MET A 1 -20.02 -8.71 10.44
N ASN A 2 -20.51 -7.80 9.61
CA ASN A 2 -20.95 -8.09 8.24
C ASN A 2 -19.73 -8.23 7.30
N ASP A 3 -19.96 -8.59 6.03
CA ASP A 3 -18.86 -8.83 5.08
C ASP A 3 -18.06 -7.56 4.73
N GLN A 4 -18.70 -6.39 4.76
CA GLN A 4 -18.01 -5.12 4.55
C GLN A 4 -17.08 -4.78 5.72
N GLU A 5 -17.55 -4.98 6.96
CA GLU A 5 -16.73 -4.82 8.16
C GLU A 5 -15.56 -5.82 8.16
N ARG A 6 -15.80 -7.07 7.76
CA ARG A 6 -14.75 -8.10 7.61
C ARG A 6 -13.67 -7.69 6.62
N ILE A 7 -14.04 -7.29 5.40
CA ILE A 7 -13.04 -6.93 4.41
C ILE A 7 -12.27 -5.67 4.80
N THR A 8 -12.93 -4.75 5.50
CA THR A 8 -12.30 -3.53 6.01
C THR A 8 -11.25 -3.88 7.07
N ASP A 9 -11.60 -4.77 8.01
CA ASP A 9 -10.68 -5.26 9.04
C ASP A 9 -9.48 -6.00 8.45
N LEU A 10 -9.71 -6.85 7.44
CA LEU A 10 -8.62 -7.51 6.70
C LEU A 10 -7.70 -6.50 6.02
N ILE A 11 -8.23 -5.53 5.28
CA ILE A 11 -7.42 -4.48 4.62
C ILE A 11 -6.61 -3.68 5.64
N LEU A 12 -7.19 -3.35 6.81
CA LEU A 12 -6.47 -2.65 7.88
C LEU A 12 -5.36 -3.51 8.48
N THR A 13 -5.59 -4.82 8.60
CA THR A 13 -4.58 -5.79 9.05
C THR A 13 -3.41 -5.85 8.07
N GLU A 14 -3.67 -6.05 6.78
CA GLU A 14 -2.62 -6.09 5.75
C GLU A 14 -1.81 -4.79 5.73
N LYS A 15 -2.45 -3.62 5.83
CA LYS A 15 -1.76 -2.31 5.88
C LYS A 15 -0.79 -2.24 7.05
N LYS A 16 -1.22 -2.72 8.23
CA LYS A 16 -0.39 -2.73 9.44
C LYS A 16 0.78 -3.70 9.30
N MET A 17 0.52 -4.91 8.81
CA MET A 17 1.54 -5.96 8.65
C MET A 17 2.57 -5.58 7.59
N THR A 18 2.12 -5.08 6.44
CA THR A 18 2.98 -4.53 5.38
C THR A 18 3.94 -3.47 5.94
N GLY A 19 3.44 -2.51 6.73
CA GLY A 19 4.29 -1.48 7.34
C GLY A 19 5.34 -2.04 8.32
N ASN A 20 4.99 -3.09 9.08
CA ASN A 20 5.95 -3.78 9.95
C ASN A 20 7.02 -4.49 9.13
N TYR A 21 6.64 -5.24 8.08
CA TYR A 21 7.60 -5.96 7.25
C TYR A 21 8.55 -5.02 6.49
N ASP A 22 8.05 -3.89 6.00
CA ASP A 22 8.88 -2.85 5.38
C ASP A 22 9.92 -2.27 6.36
N THR A 23 9.47 -1.92 7.57
CA THR A 23 10.35 -1.41 8.64
C THR A 23 11.41 -2.45 9.00
N PHE A 24 10.98 -3.70 9.27
CA PHE A 24 11.88 -4.76 9.69
C PHE A 24 12.86 -5.15 8.58
N ALA A 25 12.43 -5.22 7.32
CA ALA A 25 13.34 -5.45 6.20
C ALA A 25 14.38 -4.32 6.08
N SER A 26 13.95 -3.06 6.19
CA SER A 26 14.82 -1.89 6.07
C SER A 26 15.86 -1.79 7.18
N GLU A 27 15.55 -2.28 8.38
CA GLU A 27 16.41 -2.20 9.56
C GLU A 27 17.09 -3.54 9.92
N CYS A 28 16.97 -4.59 9.08
CA CYS A 28 17.54 -5.91 9.35
C CYS A 28 19.00 -6.04 8.87
N VAL A 29 19.90 -6.34 9.80
CA VAL A 29 21.32 -6.61 9.52
C VAL A 29 21.58 -8.01 8.94
N ASN A 30 20.69 -8.97 9.19
CA ASN A 30 20.82 -10.33 8.69
C ASN A 30 20.16 -10.43 7.31
N VAL A 31 20.99 -10.60 6.26
CA VAL A 31 20.55 -10.63 4.86
C VAL A 31 19.50 -11.72 4.60
N LYS A 32 19.67 -12.93 5.15
CA LYS A 32 18.72 -14.02 4.91
C LYS A 32 17.36 -13.72 5.55
N LEU A 33 17.36 -13.21 6.78
CA LEU A 33 16.13 -12.82 7.48
C LEU A 33 15.46 -11.62 6.80
N ARG A 34 16.25 -10.65 6.32
CA ARG A 34 15.74 -9.54 5.50
C ARG A 34 15.04 -10.06 4.25
N ASP A 35 15.65 -11.00 3.53
CA ASP A 35 15.06 -11.55 2.32
C ASP A 35 13.75 -12.31 2.61
N ASP A 36 13.65 -12.97 3.78
CA ASP A 36 12.39 -13.54 4.25
C ASP A 36 11.32 -12.47 4.51
N PHE A 37 11.67 -11.33 5.14
CA PHE A 37 10.72 -10.21 5.32
C PHE A 37 10.27 -9.62 3.99
N LEU A 38 11.19 -9.45 3.02
CA LEU A 38 10.85 -8.94 1.68
C LEU A 38 9.94 -9.89 0.92
N ARG A 39 10.15 -11.21 1.06
CA ARG A 39 9.24 -12.22 0.47
C ARG A 39 7.84 -12.11 1.06
N ILE A 40 7.72 -12.03 2.39
CA ILE A 40 6.42 -11.88 3.04
C ILE A 40 5.77 -10.55 2.65
N LEU A 41 6.53 -9.46 2.63
CA LEU A 41 6.04 -8.14 2.19
C LEU A 41 5.44 -8.19 0.79
N HIS A 42 6.07 -8.91 -0.14
CA HIS A 42 5.53 -9.12 -1.48
C HIS A 42 4.21 -9.92 -1.45
N GLU A 43 4.14 -10.99 -0.65
CA GLU A 43 2.92 -11.79 -0.48
C GLU A 43 1.76 -10.95 0.10
N GLU A 44 2.01 -10.16 1.14
CA GLU A 44 1.03 -9.24 1.76
C GLU A 44 0.53 -8.18 0.76
N HIS A 45 1.40 -7.64 -0.09
CA HIS A 45 0.98 -6.71 -1.15
C HIS A 45 0.03 -7.36 -2.16
N MET A 46 0.23 -8.62 -2.51
CA MET A 46 -0.69 -9.36 -3.40
C MET A 46 -2.04 -9.58 -2.70
N ILE A 47 -2.03 -10.02 -1.45
CA ILE A 47 -3.25 -10.25 -0.65
C ILE A 47 -4.05 -8.96 -0.47
N GLN A 48 -3.40 -7.87 -0.05
CA GLN A 48 -4.06 -6.57 0.10
C GLN A 48 -4.67 -6.08 -1.22
N SER A 49 -4.00 -6.32 -2.35
CA SER A 49 -4.50 -5.93 -3.68
C SER A 49 -5.77 -6.70 -4.04
N ASP A 50 -5.82 -8.00 -3.77
CA ASP A 50 -7.00 -8.84 -4.00
C ASP A 50 -8.17 -8.40 -3.11
N LEU A 51 -7.92 -8.14 -1.82
CA LEU A 51 -8.92 -7.63 -0.90
C LEU A 51 -9.46 -6.26 -1.34
N PHE A 52 -8.56 -5.36 -1.76
CA PHE A 52 -8.93 -4.05 -2.28
C PHE A 52 -9.84 -4.16 -3.52
N GLN A 53 -9.44 -4.97 -4.51
CA GLN A 53 -10.24 -5.20 -5.72
C GLN A 53 -11.61 -5.79 -5.39
N LYS A 54 -11.68 -6.74 -4.43
CA LYS A 54 -12.93 -7.35 -3.99
C LYS A 54 -13.84 -6.36 -3.26
N ALA A 55 -13.27 -5.48 -2.42
CA ALA A 55 -14.02 -4.44 -1.73
C ALA A 55 -14.54 -3.40 -2.75
N GLN A 56 -13.71 -3.02 -3.72
CA GLN A 56 -14.07 -2.09 -4.78
C GLN A 56 -15.19 -2.65 -5.67
N SER A 57 -15.10 -3.92 -6.10
CA SER A 57 -16.13 -4.55 -6.95
C SER A 57 -17.51 -4.63 -6.28
N LYS A 58 -17.55 -4.56 -4.94
CA LYS A 58 -18.77 -4.57 -4.14
C LYS A 58 -19.24 -3.17 -3.74
N GLY A 59 -18.53 -2.13 -4.15
CA GLY A 59 -18.84 -0.75 -3.80
C GLY A 59 -18.37 -0.33 -2.40
N TRP A 60 -17.68 -1.20 -1.66
CA TRP A 60 -17.31 -0.99 -0.25
C TRP A 60 -16.05 -0.16 -0.05
N TYR A 61 -15.20 -0.06 -1.09
CA TYR A 61 -13.99 0.76 -1.07
C TYR A 61 -13.92 1.55 -2.38
N GLN A 62 -14.10 2.87 -2.30
CA GLN A 62 -13.97 3.78 -3.45
C GLN A 62 -12.68 4.58 -3.33
N VAL A 63 -12.03 4.81 -4.47
CA VAL A 63 -10.84 5.67 -4.56
C VAL A 63 -11.22 6.85 -5.42
N GLU A 64 -11.23 8.02 -4.80
CA GLU A 64 -11.46 9.27 -5.53
C GLU A 64 -10.18 9.67 -6.28
N PRO A 65 -10.25 9.87 -7.60
CA PRO A 65 -9.11 10.37 -8.34
C PRO A 65 -8.75 11.77 -7.85
N ALA A 66 -7.45 12.03 -7.70
CA ALA A 66 -6.98 13.36 -7.39
C ALA A 66 -7.41 14.36 -8.49
N ALA A 67 -7.83 15.57 -8.11
CA ALA A 67 -8.20 16.60 -9.07
C ALA A 67 -7.06 16.89 -10.05
N ALA A 68 -7.37 16.97 -11.35
CA ALA A 68 -6.36 17.16 -12.40
C ALA A 68 -5.48 18.40 -12.18
N SER A 69 -6.04 19.49 -11.65
CA SER A 69 -5.29 20.70 -11.29
C SER A 69 -4.24 20.44 -10.21
N LYS A 70 -4.52 19.60 -9.22
CA LYS A 70 -3.55 19.20 -8.18
C LYS A 70 -2.44 18.33 -8.75
N VAL A 71 -2.77 17.43 -9.67
CA VAL A 71 -1.79 16.61 -10.39
C VAL A 71 -0.85 17.49 -11.22
N GLN A 72 -1.39 18.42 -12.01
CA GLN A 72 -0.61 19.37 -12.82
C GLN A 72 0.27 20.28 -11.95
N GLN A 73 -0.27 20.81 -10.85
CA GLN A 73 0.49 21.64 -9.91
C GLN A 73 1.67 20.88 -9.29
N ALA A 74 1.46 19.62 -8.88
CA ALA A 74 2.53 18.78 -8.35
C ALA A 74 3.61 18.49 -9.42
N ALA A 75 3.19 18.12 -10.63
CA ALA A 75 4.11 17.86 -11.74
C ALA A 75 4.99 19.10 -12.05
N ALA A 76 4.39 20.29 -12.16
CA ALA A 76 5.13 21.54 -12.41
C ALA A 76 6.11 21.88 -11.27
N LYS A 77 5.71 21.67 -10.00
CA LYS A 77 6.56 21.92 -8.83
C LYS A 77 7.86 21.09 -8.91
N PHE A 78 7.76 19.79 -9.20
CA PHE A 78 8.92 18.90 -9.22
C PHE A 78 9.73 18.97 -10.52
N GLN A 79 9.13 19.38 -11.65
CA GLN A 79 9.89 19.70 -12.86
C GLN A 79 10.87 20.86 -12.61
N ASN A 80 10.46 21.86 -11.83
CA ASN A 80 11.29 23.03 -11.50
C ASN A 80 12.31 22.76 -10.37
N GLN A 81 12.28 21.57 -9.76
CA GLN A 81 13.21 21.16 -8.69
C GLN A 81 14.28 20.18 -9.17
N LYS A 82 14.43 19.94 -10.48
CA LYS A 82 15.52 19.11 -11.00
C LYS A 82 16.87 19.66 -10.51
N PRO A 83 17.67 18.87 -9.78
CA PRO A 83 19.04 19.26 -9.45
C PRO A 83 19.83 19.47 -10.76
N GLN A 84 20.70 20.48 -10.79
CA GLN A 84 21.64 20.71 -11.89
C GLN A 84 22.60 19.54 -12.07
#